data_AF-A0A7C1KTJ4-F1
#
_entry.id   AF-A0A7C1KTJ4-F1
#
_cell.length_a   1.000
_cell.length_b   1.000
_cell.length_c   1.000
_cell.angle_alpha   90.00
_cell.angle_beta   90.00
_cell.angle_gamma   90.00
#
_symmetry.space_group_name_H-M   'P 1'
#
loop_
_entity.id
_entity.type
_entity.pdbx_description
1 polymer ?
#
loop_
_entity_poly.entity_id
_entity_poly.type
_entity_poly.pdbx_seq_one_letter_code
_entity_poly.pdbx_strand_id
1 'polypeptide(L)'
;MKEITVIIRRHKLPETKQVLEELDYPSLTIQSVDGRGRQRGAMCAEMDSEMPDSFCTAVKLKPTPSSYALEHTLPKKALYVPKRLLTIVVPDDAVSKIVKALIKVNQTG
;
A
#
# COMPACT_ATOMS: atom_id res chain seq x y z
N MET A 1 23.74 0.07 6.91
CA MET A 1 22.60 -0.71 6.39
C MET A 1 21.30 -0.10 6.89
N LYS A 2 20.27 0.00 6.04
CA LYS A 2 18.92 0.42 6.42
C LYS A 2 17.88 -0.57 5.93
N GLU A 3 16.76 -0.63 6.66
CA GLU A 3 15.54 -1.27 6.22
C GLU A 3 14.62 -0.23 5.56
N ILE A 4 14.12 -0.55 4.37
CA ILE A 4 13.09 0.22 3.66
C ILE A 4 11.79 -0.57 3.76
N THR A 5 10.81 -0.03 4.50
CA THR A 5 9.45 -0.57 4.59
C THR A 5 8.51 0.22 3.68
N VAL A 6 7.87 -0.45 2.72
CA VAL A 6 7.00 0.18 1.72
C VAL A 6 5.62 -0.43 1.78
N ILE A 7 4.57 0.40 1.81
CA ILE A 7 3.17 -0.08 1.75
C ILE A 7 2.53 0.45 0.47
N ILE A 8 2.28 -0.45 -0.48
CA ILE A 8 1.81 -0.12 -1.85
C ILE A 8 0.46 -0.73 -2.18
N ARG A 9 -0.12 -0.32 -3.32
CA ARG A 9 -1.34 -0.93 -3.88
C ARG A 9 -1.02 -2.34 -4.39
N ARG A 10 -1.97 -3.28 -4.24
CA ARG A 10 -1.77 -4.68 -4.64
C ARG A 10 -1.37 -4.85 -6.11
N HIS A 11 -2.01 -4.12 -7.02
CA HIS A 11 -1.73 -4.22 -8.46
C HIS A 11 -0.38 -3.62 -8.88
N LYS A 12 0.25 -2.77 -8.04
CA LYS A 12 1.56 -2.15 -8.33
C LYS A 12 2.74 -3.06 -8.00
N LEU A 13 2.50 -4.24 -7.42
CA LEU A 13 3.55 -5.16 -7.03
C LEU A 13 4.44 -5.62 -8.21
N PRO A 14 3.89 -6.00 -9.39
CA PRO A 14 4.73 -6.42 -10.52
C PRO A 14 5.68 -5.32 -11.00
N GLU A 15 5.16 -4.11 -11.23
CA GLU A 15 5.97 -2.95 -11.64
C GLU A 15 7.04 -2.59 -10.61
N THR A 16 6.70 -2.67 -9.31
CA THR A 16 7.65 -2.39 -8.23
C THR A 16 8.79 -3.42 -8.19
N LYS A 17 8.49 -4.71 -8.42
CA LYS A 17 9.51 -5.76 -8.48
C LYS A 17 10.47 -5.53 -9.66
N GLN A 18 9.92 -5.20 -10.83
CA GLN A 18 10.73 -4.94 -12.01
C GLN A 18 11.70 -3.77 -11.80
N VAL A 19 11.24 -2.67 -11.22
CA VAL A 19 12.11 -1.51 -10.92
C VAL A 19 13.22 -1.88 -9.91
N LEU A 20 12.93 -2.72 -8.92
CA LEU A 20 13.95 -3.17 -7.96
C LEU A 20 14.98 -4.11 -8.60
N GLU A 21 14.55 -4.96 -9.53
CA GLU A 21 15.43 -5.82 -10.33
C GLU A 21 16.34 -5.01 -11.25
N GLU A 22 15.80 -4.01 -11.97
CA GLU A 22 16.57 -3.07 -12.80
C GLU A 22 17.59 -2.25 -11.99
N LEU A 23 17.36 -2.09 -10.68
CA LEU A 23 18.27 -1.41 -9.77
C LEU A 23 19.29 -2.33 -9.10
N ASP A 24 19.28 -3.63 -9.39
CA ASP A 24 20.12 -4.69 -8.78
C ASP A 24 19.81 -4.97 -7.30
N TYR A 25 18.54 -4.80 -6.89
CA TYR A 25 18.06 -5.11 -5.53
C TYR A 25 16.81 -6.02 -5.54
N PRO A 26 16.87 -7.25 -6.08
CA PRO A 26 15.71 -8.13 -6.21
C PRO A 26 15.24 -8.76 -4.88
N SER A 27 16.10 -8.79 -3.86
CA SER A 27 15.82 -9.42 -2.56
C SER A 27 14.87 -8.58 -1.70
N LEU A 28 13.67 -9.10 -1.45
CA LEU A 28 12.64 -8.41 -0.67
C LEU A 28 11.69 -9.40 0.01
N THR A 29 11.08 -8.99 1.13
CA THR A 29 10.02 -9.75 1.82
C THR A 29 8.67 -9.10 1.54
N ILE A 30 7.63 -9.90 1.24
CA ILE A 30 6.28 -9.40 0.92
C ILE A 30 5.27 -9.93 1.93
N GLN A 31 4.42 -9.06 2.46
CA GLN A 31 3.29 -9.42 3.30
C GLN A 31 1.99 -8.80 2.79
N SER A 32 0.89 -9.55 2.89
CA SER A 32 -0.46 -9.01 2.70
C SER A 32 -0.86 -8.27 3.98
N VAL A 33 -1.22 -6.99 3.85
CA VAL A 33 -1.65 -6.18 4.99
C VAL A 33 -2.92 -5.43 4.66
N ASP A 34 -3.68 -5.07 5.69
CA ASP A 34 -4.91 -4.30 5.59
C ASP A 34 -4.67 -2.92 6.23
N GLY A 35 -4.95 -1.83 5.52
CA GLY A 35 -4.60 -0.48 5.99
C GLY A 35 -5.37 0.64 5.31
N ARG A 36 -5.33 1.85 5.88
CA ARG A 36 -5.93 3.05 5.29
C ARG A 36 -5.15 4.30 5.70
N GLY A 37 -5.12 5.28 4.80
CA GLY A 37 -4.54 6.60 5.08
C GLY A 37 -5.54 7.61 5.66
N ARG A 38 -5.19 8.90 5.57
CA ARG A 38 -6.04 10.03 6.01
C ARG A 38 -7.40 10.10 5.32
N GLN A 39 -7.52 9.58 4.09
CA GLN A 39 -8.78 9.47 3.35
C GLN A 39 -9.77 8.44 3.95
N ARG A 40 -9.37 7.71 5.02
CA ARG A 40 -10.23 6.79 5.77
C ARG A 40 -10.85 5.65 4.95
N GLY A 41 -10.31 5.36 3.76
CA GLY A 41 -10.82 4.33 2.86
C GLY A 41 -12.07 4.75 2.06
N ALA A 42 -12.42 6.04 2.06
CA ALA A 42 -13.68 6.55 1.50
C ALA A 42 -13.86 6.26 0.00
N MET A 43 -12.79 6.32 -0.80
CA MET A 43 -12.87 6.04 -2.25
C MET A 43 -13.24 4.60 -2.59
N CYS A 44 -13.04 3.64 -1.68
CA CYS A 44 -13.41 2.25 -1.92
C CYS A 44 -14.87 1.95 -1.52
N ALA A 45 -15.53 2.86 -0.80
CA ALA A 45 -16.91 2.70 -0.36
C ALA A 45 -17.92 3.37 -1.29
N GLU A 46 -17.51 4.40 -2.05
CA GLU A 46 -18.43 5.25 -2.83
C GLU A 46 -18.22 5.14 -4.35
N MET A 47 -17.44 4.17 -4.83
CA MET A 47 -17.10 4.00 -6.25
C MET A 47 -17.35 2.55 -6.65
N ASP A 48 -18.63 2.24 -6.84
CA ASP A 48 -19.15 0.88 -7.07
C ASP A 48 -19.96 0.89 -8.38
N SER A 49 -19.33 0.41 -9.47
CA SER A 49 -19.93 -0.24 -10.67
C SER A 49 -18.99 -0.30 -11.89
N GLU A 50 -18.04 0.62 -12.04
CA GLU A 50 -17.22 0.73 -13.27
C GLU A 50 -15.71 0.43 -13.08
N MET A 51 -15.27 0.17 -11.86
CA MET A 51 -13.85 -0.09 -11.57
C MET A 51 -13.52 -1.57 -11.82
N PRO A 52 -12.43 -1.89 -12.55
CA PRO A 52 -12.05 -3.27 -12.84
C PRO A 52 -11.80 -4.05 -11.54
N ASP A 53 -12.06 -5.37 -11.55
CA ASP A 53 -11.97 -6.32 -10.42
C ASP A 53 -10.65 -6.27 -9.62
N SER A 54 -9.63 -5.63 -10.19
CA SER A 54 -8.33 -5.36 -9.57
C SER A 54 -8.37 -4.23 -8.52
N PHE A 55 -9.47 -3.48 -8.41
CA PHE A 55 -9.76 -2.52 -7.36
C PHE A 55 -10.66 -3.10 -6.26
N CYS A 56 -10.70 -2.41 -5.12
CA CYS A 56 -11.08 -2.95 -3.82
C CYS A 56 -12.55 -3.37 -3.66
N THR A 57 -13.36 -3.30 -4.72
CA THR A 57 -14.81 -3.51 -4.76
C THR A 57 -15.21 -4.99 -4.55
N ALA A 58 -14.40 -5.96 -5.00
CA ALA A 58 -14.72 -7.39 -4.84
C ALA A 58 -14.35 -8.00 -3.47
N VAL A 59 -13.58 -7.30 -2.62
CA VAL A 59 -13.11 -7.84 -1.34
C VAL A 59 -13.98 -7.30 -0.21
N LYS A 60 -14.59 -8.18 0.60
CA LYS A 60 -15.26 -7.79 1.86
C LYS A 60 -14.27 -7.02 2.74
N LEU A 61 -14.35 -5.69 2.69
CA LEU A 61 -13.44 -4.83 3.43
C LEU A 61 -13.72 -4.96 4.93
N LYS A 62 -12.66 -5.13 5.72
CA LYS A 62 -12.77 -5.22 7.17
C LYS A 62 -13.03 -3.82 7.74
N PRO A 63 -14.09 -3.63 8.53
CA PRO A 63 -14.30 -2.35 9.20
C PRO A 63 -13.25 -2.11 10.27
N THR A 64 -12.99 -0.83 10.53
CA THR A 64 -12.22 -0.42 11.71
C THR A 64 -12.97 -0.87 12.97
N PRO A 65 -12.30 -1.49 13.97
CA PRO A 65 -12.93 -1.87 15.23
C PRO A 65 -13.64 -0.70 15.91
N SER A 66 -14.75 -0.98 16.58
CA SER A 66 -15.61 0.03 17.21
C SER A 66 -14.88 0.82 18.31
N SER A 67 -14.04 0.15 19.11
CA SER A 67 -13.22 0.81 20.15
C SER A 67 -12.36 1.93 19.56
N TYR A 68 -11.59 1.62 18.53
CA TYR A 68 -10.72 2.59 17.86
C TYR A 68 -11.52 3.69 17.16
N ALA A 69 -12.68 3.36 16.57
CA ALA A 69 -13.52 4.33 15.88
C ALA A 69 -14.11 5.38 16.82
N LEU A 70 -14.46 5.00 18.05
CA LEU A 70 -14.95 5.90 19.10
C LEU A 70 -13.84 6.82 19.60
N GLU A 71 -12.66 6.26 19.92
CA GLU A 71 -11.49 7.02 20.39
C GLU A 71 -11.02 8.09 19.38
N HIS A 72 -11.16 7.82 18.08
CA HIS A 72 -10.66 8.68 17.02
C HIS A 72 -11.77 9.43 16.26
N THR A 73 -12.98 9.47 16.84
CA THR A 73 -14.16 10.22 16.36
C THR A 73 -14.38 10.06 14.84
N LEU A 74 -14.44 8.81 14.35
CA LEU A 74 -14.64 8.55 12.93
C LEU A 74 -16.12 8.75 12.56
N PRO A 75 -16.47 9.73 11.68
CA PRO A 75 -17.86 10.09 11.39
C PRO A 75 -18.57 9.11 10.45
N LYS A 76 -17.81 8.29 9.71
CA LYS A 76 -18.30 7.22 8.81
C LYS A 76 -17.54 5.94 9.11
N LYS A 77 -18.14 4.79 8.77
CA LYS A 77 -17.51 3.46 8.88
C LYS A 77 -16.23 3.42 8.03
N ALA A 78 -15.09 3.61 8.67
CA ALA A 78 -13.81 3.58 7.99
C ALA A 78 -13.40 2.13 7.72
N LEU A 79 -13.05 1.83 6.48
CA LEU A 79 -12.74 0.48 6.02
C LEU A 79 -11.23 0.31 5.86
N TYR A 80 -10.71 -0.84 6.27
CA TYR A 80 -9.36 -1.23 5.91
C TYR A 80 -9.31 -1.67 4.45
N VAL A 81 -8.33 -1.14 3.73
CA VAL A 81 -8.11 -1.44 2.32
C VAL A 81 -6.91 -2.39 2.20
N PRO A 82 -7.03 -3.52 1.48
CA PRO A 82 -5.91 -4.43 1.28
C PRO A 82 -4.75 -3.78 0.51
N LYS A 83 -3.53 -3.96 1.01
CA LYS A 83 -2.25 -3.43 0.48
C LYS A 83 -1.18 -4.54 0.43
N ARG A 84 -0.01 -4.20 -0.12
CA ARG A 84 1.21 -5.02 -0.01
C ARG A 84 2.25 -4.26 0.79
N LEU A 85 2.77 -4.90 1.84
CA LEU A 85 3.94 -4.44 2.55
C LEU A 85 5.16 -5.13 1.94
N LEU A 86 6.18 -4.35 1.57
CA LEU A 86 7.47 -4.83 1.11
C LEU A 86 8.54 -4.36 2.10
N THR A 87 9.45 -5.26 2.45
CA THR A 87 10.61 -4.96 3.29
C THR A 87 11.88 -5.31 2.53
N ILE A 88 12.81 -4.35 2.44
CA ILE A 88 14.07 -4.47 1.69
C ILE A 88 15.20 -3.98 2.61
N VAL A 89 16.30 -4.71 2.68
CA VAL A 89 17.48 -4.32 3.47
C VAL A 89 18.61 -3.96 2.52
N VAL A 90 19.12 -2.73 2.61
CA VAL A 90 20.09 -2.20 1.64
C VAL A 90 21.21 -1.41 2.32
N PRO A 91 22.36 -1.22 1.63
CA PRO A 91 23.39 -0.27 2.00
C PRO A 91 22.86 1.18 2.12
N ASP A 92 23.49 1.99 2.97
CA ASP A 92 22.98 3.34 3.31
C ASP A 92 23.02 4.31 2.12
N ASP A 93 24.01 4.16 1.25
CA ASP A 93 24.21 4.93 0.02
C ASP A 93 23.14 4.64 -1.04
N ALA A 94 22.60 3.42 -1.07
CA ALA A 94 21.56 3.01 -2.02
C ALA A 94 20.15 3.52 -1.67
N VAL A 95 19.91 3.89 -0.40
CA VAL A 95 18.57 4.23 0.12
C VAL A 95 17.89 5.32 -0.70
N SER A 96 18.59 6.43 -0.96
CA SER A 96 17.99 7.58 -1.66
C SER A 96 17.58 7.24 -3.09
N LYS A 97 18.39 6.44 -3.79
CA LYS A 97 18.12 5.98 -5.17
C LYS A 97 16.87 5.09 -5.19
N ILE A 98 16.80 4.11 -4.30
CA ILE A 98 15.71 3.13 -4.24
C ILE A 98 14.40 3.81 -3.83
N VAL A 99 14.41 4.65 -2.79
CA VAL A 99 13.20 5.37 -2.34
C VAL A 99 12.63 6.24 -3.45
N LYS A 100 13.46 6.98 -4.19
CA LYS A 100 12.98 7.81 -5.32
C LYS A 100 12.36 6.97 -6.43
N ALA A 101 12.96 5.84 -6.77
CA ALA A 101 12.41 4.93 -7.78
C ALA A 101 11.07 4.31 -7.34
N LEU A 102 10.99 3.88 -6.07
CA LEU A 102 9.76 3.35 -5.47
C LEU A 102 8.63 4.38 -5.45
N ILE A 103 8.93 5.64 -5.12
CA ILE A 103 7.96 6.74 -5.19
C ILE A 103 7.49 6.91 -6.64
N LYS A 104 8.41 7.04 -7.60
CA LYS A 104 8.08 7.27 -9.01
C LYS A 104 7.17 6.20 -9.60
N VAL A 105 7.43 4.91 -9.32
CA VAL A 105 6.64 3.81 -9.90
C VAL A 105 5.26 3.64 -9.23
N ASN A 106 5.15 3.97 -7.94
CA ASN A 106 3.92 3.79 -7.16
C ASN A 106 3.05 5.05 -7.07
N GLN A 107 3.58 6.23 -7.40
CA GLN A 107 2.82 7.45 -7.46
C GLN A 107 1.85 7.42 -8.64
N THR A 108 0.59 7.75 -8.38
CA THR A 108 -0.44 7.90 -9.41
C THR A 108 -1.11 9.24 -9.15
N GLY A 109 -0.99 10.19 -10.08
CA GLY A 109 -1.40 11.58 -9.83
C GLY A 109 -0.37 12.35 -9.02
#